data_AF-A0A2W6CCF6-F1
#
_entry.id   AF-A0A2W6CCF6-F1
#
_cell.length_a   1.000
_cell.length_b   1.000
_cell.length_c   1.000
_cell.angle_alpha   90.00
_cell.angle_beta   90.00
_cell.angle_gamma   90.00
#
_symmetry.space_group_name_H-M   'P 1'
#
loop_
_entity.id
_entity.type
_entity.pdbx_description
1 polymer ?
#
loop_
_entity_poly.entity_id
_entity_poly.type
_entity_poly.pdbx_seq_one_letter_code
_entity_poly.pdbx_strand_id
1 'polypeptide(L)'
;MALSIKSDEADRLARELAAETGESLTQAVVIALHERLVREHARRGPRISTRLRRLQSDVAMPPVVDARAPEQILGYDDHGLPG
;
A
#
# COMPACT_ATOMS: atom_id res chain seq x y z
N MET A 1 -7.75 16.13 -17.71
CA MET A 1 -9.00 15.35 -17.74
C MET A 1 -9.89 15.85 -16.61
N ALA A 2 -11.17 16.09 -16.85
CA ALA A 2 -12.12 16.56 -15.84
C ALA A 2 -13.02 15.40 -15.38
N LEU A 3 -13.10 15.21 -14.07
CA LEU A 3 -14.09 14.33 -13.46
C LEU A 3 -15.47 15.01 -13.56
N SER A 4 -16.40 14.44 -14.32
CA SER A 4 -17.77 14.94 -14.43
C SER A 4 -18.70 14.11 -13.56
N ILE A 5 -19.15 14.66 -12.44
CA ILE A 5 -20.14 14.05 -11.55
C ILE A 5 -21.48 14.77 -11.77
N LYS A 6 -22.51 14.06 -12.25
CA LYS A 6 -23.89 14.56 -12.36
C LYS A 6 -24.66 14.13 -11.12
N SER A 7 -24.59 14.92 -10.06
CA SER A 7 -25.32 14.68 -8.81
C SER A 7 -25.52 16.00 -8.08
N ASP A 8 -26.78 16.37 -7.84
CA ASP A 8 -27.15 17.57 -7.09
C ASP A 8 -26.67 17.50 -5.63
N GLU A 9 -26.65 16.29 -5.07
CA GLU A 9 -26.14 16.06 -3.72
C GLU A 9 -24.63 16.31 -3.65
N ALA A 10 -23.86 15.83 -4.63
CA ALA A 10 -22.43 16.05 -4.67
C ALA A 10 -22.07 17.54 -4.82
N ASP A 11 -22.81 18.28 -5.67
CA ASP A 11 -22.62 19.73 -5.82
C ASP A 11 -22.93 20.47 -4.51
N ARG A 12 -24.06 20.13 -3.85
CA ARG A 12 -24.43 20.73 -2.55
C ARG A 12 -23.37 20.48 -1.48
N LEU A 13 -22.94 19.23 -1.30
CA LEU A 13 -21.93 18.87 -0.30
C LEU A 13 -20.58 19.53 -0.59
N ALA A 14 -20.18 19.61 -1.86
CA ALA A 14 -18.93 20.27 -2.24
C ALA A 14 -18.98 21.78 -1.92
N ARG A 15 -20.12 22.44 -2.20
CA ARG A 15 -20.31 23.87 -1.88
C ARG A 15 -20.34 24.14 -0.38
N GLU A 16 -21.04 23.31 0.38
CA GLU A 16 -21.11 23.39 1.83
C GLU A 16 -19.71 23.25 2.44
N LEU A 17 -18.96 22.23 2.02
CA LEU A 17 -17.59 22.02 2.49
C LEU A 17 -16.68 23.20 2.14
N ALA A 18 -16.74 23.70 0.89
CA ALA A 18 -15.95 24.85 0.46
C ALA A 18 -16.28 26.13 1.25
N ALA A 19 -17.56 26.35 1.58
CA ALA A 19 -17.98 27.47 2.39
C ALA A 19 -17.50 27.36 3.85
N GLU A 20 -17.56 26.16 4.43
CA GLU A 20 -17.10 25.89 5.79
C GLU A 20 -15.57 26.04 5.94
N THR A 21 -14.80 25.58 4.93
CA THR A 21 -13.33 25.60 4.98
C THR A 21 -12.71 26.88 4.40
N GLY A 22 -13.48 27.67 3.66
CA GLY A 22 -12.97 28.83 2.91
C GLY A 22 -12.10 28.46 1.70
N GLU A 23 -12.14 27.20 1.27
CA GLU A 23 -11.37 26.70 0.14
C GLU A 23 -12.13 26.87 -1.18
N SER A 24 -11.43 26.79 -2.31
CA SER A 24 -12.11 26.66 -3.60
C SER A 24 -12.87 25.32 -3.70
N LEU A 25 -13.96 25.29 -4.46
CA LEU A 25 -14.75 24.06 -4.69
C LEU A 25 -13.86 22.87 -5.11
N THR A 26 -12.88 23.12 -5.97
CA THR A 26 -11.93 22.10 -6.43
C THR A 26 -11.02 21.62 -5.30
N GLN A 27 -10.48 22.53 -4.48
CA GLN A 27 -9.61 22.15 -3.36
C GLN A 27 -10.38 21.34 -2.32
N ALA A 28 -11.57 21.80 -1.93
CA ALA A 28 -12.42 21.11 -0.96
C ALA A 28 -12.72 19.67 -1.41
N VAL A 29 -13.07 19.46 -2.69
CA VAL A 29 -13.32 18.13 -3.26
C VAL A 29 -12.06 17.27 -3.27
N VAL A 30 -10.92 17.82 -3.72
CA VAL A 30 -9.66 17.06 -3.78
C VAL A 30 -9.21 16.61 -2.39
N ILE A 31 -9.31 17.50 -1.40
CA ILE A 31 -8.94 17.21 -0.01
C ILE A 31 -9.88 16.16 0.57
N ALA A 32 -11.20 16.31 0.43
CA ALA A 32 -12.17 15.33 0.90
C ALA A 32 -11.95 13.92 0.32
N LEU A 33 -11.64 13.84 -0.98
CA LEU A 33 -11.30 12.58 -1.64
C LEU A 33 -9.99 11.98 -1.07
N HIS A 34 -8.96 12.81 -0.88
CA HIS A 34 -7.69 12.38 -0.32
C HIS A 34 -7.87 11.84 1.11
N GLU A 35 -8.58 12.56 1.97
CA GLU A 35 -8.89 12.10 3.33
C GLU A 35 -9.68 10.81 3.36
N ARG A 36 -10.66 10.64 2.45
CA ARG A 36 -11.42 9.39 2.36
C ARG A 36 -10.52 8.23 1.92
N LEU A 37 -9.64 8.45 0.94
CA LEU A 37 -8.68 7.45 0.48
C LEU A 37 -7.70 7.05 1.59
N VAL A 38 -7.19 8.01 2.37
CA VAL A 38 -6.32 7.73 3.52
C VAL A 38 -7.04 6.83 4.54
N ARG A 39 -8.29 7.17 4.90
CA ARG A 39 -9.11 6.36 5.82
C ARG A 39 -9.37 4.94 5.28
N GLU A 40 -9.63 4.81 3.98
CA GLU A 40 -9.82 3.49 3.35
C GLU A 40 -8.53 2.67 3.30
N HIS A 41 -7.40 3.30 3.01
CA HIS A 41 -6.10 2.64 3.01
C HIS A 41 -5.72 2.16 4.42
N ALA A 42 -6.00 2.95 5.46
CA ALA A 42 -5.80 2.53 6.85
C ALA A 42 -6.69 1.33 7.21
N ARG A 43 -7.98 1.33 6.82
CA ARG A 43 -8.90 0.20 7.05
C ARG A 43 -8.47 -1.10 6.39
N ARG A 44 -7.98 -1.03 5.15
CA ARG A 44 -7.55 -2.22 4.39
C ARG A 44 -6.23 -2.82 4.92
N GLY A 45 -5.57 -2.15 5.86
CA GLY A 45 -4.25 -2.51 6.34
C GLY A 45 -3.17 -2.38 5.26
N PRO A 46 -1.90 -2.70 5.56
CA PRO A 46 -0.84 -2.70 4.56
C PRO A 46 -1.23 -3.65 3.43
N ARG A 47 -1.22 -3.14 2.19
CA ARG A 47 -1.34 -4.02 1.01
C ARG A 47 -0.31 -5.14 1.13
N ILE A 48 -0.64 -6.35 0.69
CA ILE A 48 0.28 -7.49 0.69
C ILE A 48 1.62 -7.10 0.07
N SER A 49 1.63 -6.29 -1.00
CA SER A 49 2.85 -5.77 -1.61
C SER A 49 3.72 -4.91 -0.69
N THR A 50 3.12 -4.07 0.16
CA THR A 50 3.86 -3.30 1.18
C THR A 50 4.43 -4.23 2.25
N ARG A 51 3.66 -5.23 2.68
CA ARG A 51 4.13 -6.24 3.65
C ARG A 51 5.27 -7.08 3.08
N LEU A 52 5.18 -7.51 1.82
CA LEU A 52 6.22 -8.27 1.13
C LEU A 52 7.49 -7.46 0.95
N ARG A 53 7.40 -6.18 0.56
CA ARG A 53 8.59 -5.31 0.49
C ARG A 53 9.29 -5.17 1.83
N ARG A 54 8.52 -4.97 2.91
CA ARG A 54 9.10 -4.92 4.27
C ARG A 54 9.81 -6.23 4.62
N LEU A 55 9.17 -7.37 4.37
CA LEU A 55 9.78 -8.68 4.59
C LEU A 55 11.06 -8.87 3.76
N GLN A 56 11.07 -8.44 2.48
CA GLN A 56 12.26 -8.49 1.64
C GLN A 56 13.41 -7.66 2.23
N SER A 57 13.13 -6.45 2.70
CA SER A 57 14.12 -5.62 3.40
C SER A 57 14.62 -6.30 4.68
N ASP A 58 13.71 -6.83 5.49
CA ASP A 58 14.03 -7.46 6.78
C ASP A 58 14.92 -8.71 6.59
N VAL A 59 14.66 -9.52 5.54
CA VAL A 59 15.43 -10.74 5.22
C VAL A 59 16.77 -10.42 4.54
N ALA A 60 16.93 -9.26 3.91
CA ALA A 60 18.17 -8.87 3.24
C ALA A 60 19.25 -8.32 4.20
N MET A 61 18.90 -8.02 5.45
CA MET A 61 19.81 -7.40 6.42
C MET A 61 20.74 -8.33 7.21
N PRO A 62 20.31 -9.54 7.63
CA PRO A 62 21.15 -10.40 8.48
C PRO A 62 22.44 -10.85 7.79
N PRO A 63 23.54 -11.06 8.54
CA PRO A 63 24.77 -11.60 7.99
C PRO A 63 24.59 -13.05 7.54
N VAL A 64 25.35 -13.47 6.53
CA VAL A 64 25.43 -14.87 6.11
C VAL A 64 26.16 -15.67 7.20
N VAL A 65 25.42 -16.49 7.95
CA VAL A 65 25.96 -17.34 9.03
C VAL A 65 26.46 -18.69 8.54
N ASP A 66 25.98 -19.14 7.38
CA ASP A 66 26.38 -20.38 6.74
C ASP A 66 26.49 -20.11 5.23
N ALA A 67 27.69 -20.28 4.69
CA ALA A 67 28.01 -20.02 3.28
C ALA A 67 28.09 -21.31 2.46
N ARG A 68 27.70 -22.47 3.02
CA ARG A 68 27.57 -23.72 2.27
C ARG A 68 26.61 -23.53 1.09
N ALA A 69 26.87 -24.25 0.00
CA ALA A 69 25.96 -24.28 -1.12
C ALA A 69 24.60 -24.89 -0.68
N PRO A 70 23.47 -24.50 -1.28
CA PRO A 70 22.15 -25.03 -0.92
C PRO A 70 22.11 -26.55 -0.82
N GLU A 71 22.79 -27.25 -1.73
CA GLU A 71 22.87 -28.71 -1.81
C GLU A 71 23.55 -29.29 -0.56
N GLN A 72 24.61 -28.63 -0.07
CA GLN A 72 25.35 -29.00 1.14
C GLN A 72 24.60 -28.64 2.43
N ILE A 73 23.70 -27.64 2.39
CA ILE A 73 22.81 -27.30 3.50
C ILE A 73 21.68 -28.32 3.60
N LEU A 74 21.13 -28.73 2.45
CA LEU A 74 20.06 -29.72 2.35
C LEU A 74 20.54 -31.14 2.73
N GLY A 75 21.81 -31.47 2.45
CA GLY A 75 22.40 -32.76 2.81
C GLY A 75 21.88 -33.93 1.97
N TYR A 76 21.34 -33.62 0.78
CA TYR A 76 20.90 -34.60 -0.19
C TYR A 76 21.82 -34.58 -1.40
N ASP A 77 22.15 -35.77 -1.91
CA ASP A 77 22.79 -35.90 -3.21
C ASP A 77 21.80 -35.61 -4.36
N ASP A 78 22.29 -35.65 -5.61
CA ASP A 78 21.50 -35.44 -6.81
C ASP A 78 20.36 -36.47 -6.98
N HIS A 79 20.33 -37.54 -6.17
CA HIS A 79 19.31 -38.57 -6.13
C HIS A 79 18.35 -38.44 -4.95
N GLY A 80 18.49 -37.40 -4.12
CA GLY A 80 17.64 -37.17 -2.96
C GLY A 80 17.91 -38.11 -1.79
N LEU A 81 19.08 -38.75 -1.74
CA LEU A 81 19.49 -39.62 -0.64
C LEU A 81 20.30 -38.82 0.39
N PRO A 82 20.07 -39.04 1.70
CA PRO A 82 20.84 -38.38 2.74
C PRO A 82 22.28 -38.89 2.73
N GLY A 83 23.25 -37.96 2.72
CA GLY A 83 24.69 -38.22 2.82
C GLY A 83 25.34 -37.41 3.92
#